data_AF-H0JZ02-F1
#
_entry.id   AF-H0JZ02-F1
#
_cell.length_a   1.000
_cell.length_b   1.000
_cell.length_c   1.000
_cell.angle_alpha   90.00
_cell.angle_beta   90.00
_cell.angle_gamma   90.00
#
_symmetry.space_group_name_H-M   'P 1'
#
loop_
_entity.id
_entity.type
_entity.pdbx_description
1 polymer ?
#
loop_
_entity_poly.entity_id
_entity_poly.type
_entity_poly.pdbx_seq_one_letter_code
_entity_poly.pdbx_strand_id
1 'polypeptide(L)'
;MTARSSTPGGSLRRTINTASFGTRLFLALTVVVLGCAVSAWIVASALAPGIFHDHLGQAGIDHNSNQAHHVEEAFTWAIILAWGLAIAIAVLLSLAVSWYIARRVQRSLTAVTTSTAQIAAGRYDTRMHSPGLGREFDDLTVTVNEVARRLEATETTRRRMLADLGHEMRTPIATFDSYLEALEDGVRSLDEDTLQILRAATQRLDRLAQDITAVSRAEEHLTRIIPVPTDTATLITAAGLLHG
;
A
#
# COMPACT_ATOMS: atom_id res chain seq x y z
N MET A 1 -50.42 12.40 -11.77
CA MET A 1 -50.99 12.10 -10.44
C MET A 1 -50.74 10.61 -10.22
N THR A 2 -49.77 10.12 -9.46
CA THR A 2 -49.17 10.58 -8.20
C THR A 2 -47.67 10.25 -8.16
N ALA A 3 -46.90 11.19 -7.62
CA ALA A 3 -45.50 11.05 -7.27
C ALA A 3 -45.29 9.98 -6.17
N ARG A 4 -44.16 9.27 -6.23
CA ARG A 4 -43.52 8.74 -5.03
C ARG A 4 -42.02 9.01 -5.07
N SER A 5 -41.64 9.70 -4.02
CA SER A 5 -40.36 10.27 -3.64
C SER A 5 -39.24 9.23 -3.49
N SER A 6 -38.12 9.57 -4.08
CA SER A 6 -36.77 9.15 -3.76
C SER A 6 -36.40 9.38 -2.29
N THR A 7 -35.86 8.36 -1.64
CA THR A 7 -35.10 8.51 -0.39
C THR A 7 -33.71 7.88 -0.55
N PRO A 8 -32.64 8.67 -0.69
CA PRO A 8 -31.28 8.19 -0.43
C PRO A 8 -30.89 8.62 0.99
N GLY A 9 -31.33 7.86 1.98
CA GLY A 9 -30.91 8.04 3.37
C GLY A 9 -29.79 7.06 3.71
N GLY A 10 -28.54 7.53 3.77
CA GLY A 10 -27.46 6.72 4.37
C GLY A 10 -26.02 6.95 3.91
N SER A 11 -25.58 8.17 3.62
CA SER A 11 -24.15 8.42 3.29
C SER A 11 -23.46 9.53 4.11
N LEU A 12 -24.01 9.92 5.26
CA LEU A 12 -23.50 11.05 6.06
C LEU A 12 -22.85 10.68 7.41
N ARG A 13 -22.25 9.49 7.53
CA ARG A 13 -21.51 9.09 8.75
C ARG A 13 -20.10 8.53 8.50
N ARG A 14 -19.37 9.11 7.53
CA ARG A 14 -17.97 8.72 7.24
C ARG A 14 -17.05 9.94 7.05
N THR A 15 -17.13 10.93 7.93
CA THR A 15 -16.27 12.14 7.87
C THR A 15 -15.79 12.60 9.24
N ILE A 16 -15.39 11.66 10.11
CA ILE A 16 -14.73 12.01 11.38
C ILE A 16 -13.53 11.08 11.63
N ASN A 17 -12.53 11.13 10.75
CA ASN A 17 -11.10 11.05 11.09
C ASN A 17 -10.27 11.15 9.79
N THR A 18 -10.09 12.36 9.29
CA THR A 18 -9.36 12.67 8.05
C THR A 18 -7.94 13.19 8.31
N ALA A 19 -7.48 13.25 9.55
CA ALA A 19 -6.12 13.68 9.85
C ALA A 19 -5.14 12.53 9.56
N SER A 20 -4.22 12.75 8.60
CA SER A 20 -3.16 11.79 8.28
C SER A 20 -2.31 11.51 9.52
N PHE A 21 -1.60 10.38 9.52
CA PHE A 21 -0.61 10.05 10.55
C PHE A 21 0.32 11.24 10.82
N GLY A 22 0.80 11.85 9.73
CA GLY A 22 1.64 13.04 9.76
C GLY A 22 0.94 14.24 10.38
N THR A 23 -0.34 14.47 10.11
CA THR A 23 -1.11 15.57 10.71
C THR A 23 -1.30 15.39 12.21
N ARG A 24 -1.65 14.18 12.67
CA ARG A 24 -1.81 13.89 14.11
C ARG A 24 -0.48 13.99 14.85
N LEU A 25 0.60 13.56 14.20
CA LEU A 25 1.97 13.68 14.69
C LEU A 25 2.42 15.14 14.78
N PHE A 26 2.23 15.90 13.71
CA PHE A 26 2.53 17.32 13.67
C PHE A 26 1.78 18.03 14.80
N LEU A 27 0.47 17.78 14.94
CA LEU A 27 -0.33 18.32 16.04
C LEU A 27 0.21 17.95 17.42
N ALA A 28 0.57 16.68 17.65
CA ALA A 28 1.13 16.25 18.93
C ALA A 28 2.46 16.96 19.23
N LEU A 29 3.35 17.08 18.24
CA LEU A 29 4.62 17.77 18.38
C LEU A 29 4.42 19.27 18.62
N THR A 30 3.52 19.89 17.85
CA THR A 30 3.18 21.31 18.00
C THR A 30 2.57 21.59 19.37
N VAL A 31 1.71 20.71 19.90
CA VAL A 31 1.12 20.83 21.25
C VAL A 31 2.19 20.69 22.33
N VAL A 32 3.12 19.75 22.20
CA VAL A 32 4.23 19.61 23.15
C VAL A 32 5.11 20.86 23.14
N VAL A 33 5.48 21.35 21.95
CA VAL A 33 6.31 22.56 21.80
C VAL A 33 5.60 23.81 22.33
N LEU A 34 4.32 24.00 22.01
CA LEU A 34 3.49 25.09 22.54
C LEU A 34 3.35 25.00 24.05
N GLY A 35 3.11 23.79 24.58
CA GLY A 35 3.02 23.55 26.01
C GLY A 35 4.31 23.95 26.73
N CYS A 36 5.48 23.56 26.19
CA CYS A 36 6.77 23.97 26.72
C CYS A 36 6.98 25.50 26.64
N ALA A 37 6.65 26.13 25.52
CA ALA A 37 6.80 27.58 25.33
C ALA A 37 5.88 28.39 26.25
N VAL A 38 4.62 27.97 26.39
CA VAL A 38 3.63 28.60 27.27
C VAL A 38 4.02 28.40 28.73
N SER A 39 4.47 27.20 29.11
CA SER A 39 4.99 26.96 30.46
C SER A 39 6.18 27.86 30.78
N ALA A 40 7.12 28.03 29.85
CA ALA A 40 8.26 28.93 30.02
C ALA A 40 7.82 30.40 30.16
N TRP A 41 6.85 30.84 29.36
CA TRP A 41 6.32 32.20 29.40
C TRP A 41 5.54 32.50 30.68
N ILE A 42 4.73 31.57 31.18
CA ILE A 42 3.99 31.71 32.43
C ILE A 42 4.96 31.80 33.62
N VAL A 43 5.99 30.96 33.67
CA VAL A 43 6.99 31.02 34.75
C VAL A 43 7.76 32.34 34.71
N ALA A 44 8.19 32.80 33.53
CA ALA A 44 8.88 34.08 33.38
C ALA A 44 8.01 35.28 33.81
N SER A 45 6.74 35.28 33.44
CA SER A 45 5.80 36.36 33.77
C SER A 45 5.27 36.33 35.21
N ALA A 46 5.24 35.16 35.86
CA ALA A 46 4.81 35.03 37.26
C ALA A 46 5.93 35.40 38.25
N LEU A 47 7.18 35.07 37.94
CA LEU A 47 8.30 35.35 38.83
C LEU A 47 8.86 36.78 38.68
N ALA A 48 8.74 37.41 37.51
CA ALA A 48 9.30 38.74 37.25
C ALA A 48 8.65 39.91 38.05
N PRO A 49 7.31 39.97 38.24
CA PRO A 49 6.68 41.13 38.89
C PRO A 49 6.73 41.07 40.42
N GLY A 50 6.64 39.87 41.00
CA GLY A 50 6.43 39.70 42.45
C GLY A 50 7.67 39.96 43.32
N ILE A 51 8.88 39.76 42.78
CA ILE A 51 10.12 39.86 43.56
C ILE A 51 10.72 41.27 43.52
N PHE A 52 10.49 42.00 42.43
CA PHE A 52 11.14 43.30 42.22
C PHE A 52 10.43 44.46 42.93
N HIS A 53 9.10 44.39 43.14
CA HIS A 53 8.35 45.56 43.64
C HIS A 53 8.11 45.54 45.16
N ASP A 54 7.87 44.38 45.77
CA ASP A 54 7.49 44.30 47.19
C ASP A 54 8.69 44.38 48.15
N HIS A 55 9.87 43.88 47.75
CA HIS A 55 11.06 43.91 48.60
C HIS A 55 11.84 45.24 48.55
N LEU A 56 11.69 46.03 47.48
CA LEU A 56 12.31 47.36 47.38
C LEU A 56 11.51 48.43 48.14
N GLY A 57 10.19 48.25 48.28
CA GLY A 57 9.31 49.22 48.93
C GLY A 57 9.24 49.14 50.46
N GLN A 58 9.33 47.95 51.05
CA GLN A 58 9.15 47.76 52.51
C GLN A 58 10.44 47.80 53.34
N ALA A 59 11.62 47.71 52.72
CA ALA A 59 12.88 47.60 53.44
C ALA A 59 13.63 48.93 53.68
N GLY A 60 13.30 50.02 52.95
CA GLY A 60 13.96 51.32 53.15
C GLY A 60 15.48 51.29 52.92
N ILE A 61 15.95 50.48 51.97
CA ILE A 61 17.38 50.24 51.72
C ILE A 61 17.89 51.15 50.59
N ASP A 62 18.84 52.03 50.94
CA ASP A 62 19.70 52.74 49.99
C ASP A 62 20.49 51.75 49.13
N HIS A 63 20.65 52.06 47.85
CA HIS A 63 21.07 51.15 46.76
C HIS A 63 22.54 50.64 46.85
N ASN A 64 23.18 50.65 48.03
CA ASN A 64 24.63 50.48 48.17
C ASN A 64 25.09 49.50 49.27
N SER A 65 24.36 48.42 49.56
CA SER A 65 24.74 47.43 50.60
C SER A 65 24.77 45.97 50.12
N ASN A 66 25.75 45.20 50.63
CA ASN A 66 26.07 43.81 50.26
C ASN A 66 24.93 42.77 50.44
N GLN A 67 23.81 43.14 51.04
CA GLN A 67 22.67 42.24 51.27
C GLN A 67 21.76 42.08 50.04
N ALA A 68 21.69 43.07 49.15
CA ALA A 68 20.96 42.95 47.88
C ALA A 68 21.56 41.86 46.97
N HIS A 69 22.88 41.68 47.06
CA HIS A 69 23.64 40.74 46.24
C HIS A 69 23.30 39.25 46.54
N HIS A 70 22.98 38.91 47.79
CA HIS A 70 22.66 37.53 48.18
C HIS A 70 21.25 37.08 47.78
N VAL A 71 20.29 38.00 47.68
CA VAL A 71 18.92 37.71 47.22
C VAL A 71 18.89 37.54 45.70
N GLU A 72 19.67 38.35 44.98
CA GLU A 72 19.81 38.29 43.52
C GLU A 72 20.48 36.98 43.06
N GLU A 73 21.47 36.49 43.81
CA GLU A 73 22.13 35.19 43.57
C GLU A 73 21.17 34.00 43.77
N ALA A 74 20.42 33.97 44.88
CA ALA A 74 19.49 32.87 45.17
C ALA A 74 18.36 32.78 44.13
N PHE A 75 17.86 33.93 43.66
CA PHE A 75 16.86 34.00 42.61
C PHE A 75 17.38 33.51 41.25
N THR A 76 18.61 33.89 40.90
CA THR A 76 19.26 33.47 39.65
C THR A 76 19.46 31.95 39.63
N TRP A 77 19.88 31.34 40.75
CA TRP A 77 20.01 29.88 40.87
C TRP A 77 18.67 29.14 40.76
N ALA A 78 17.61 29.66 41.37
CA ALA A 78 16.27 29.06 41.27
C ALA A 78 15.73 29.09 39.82
N ILE A 79 15.97 30.19 39.09
CA ILE A 79 15.62 30.31 37.67
C ILE A 79 16.42 29.33 36.82
N ILE A 80 17.74 29.26 36.98
CA ILE A 80 18.59 28.34 36.21
C ILE A 80 18.14 26.88 36.42
N LEU A 81 17.84 26.50 37.66
CA LEU A 81 17.35 25.15 37.99
C LEU A 81 15.96 24.88 37.39
N ALA A 82 15.03 25.84 37.47
CA ALA A 82 13.70 25.70 36.88
C ALA A 82 13.76 25.55 35.35
N TRP A 83 14.60 26.35 34.68
CA TRP A 83 14.80 26.26 33.23
C TRP A 83 15.51 24.98 32.82
N GLY A 84 16.56 24.58 33.55
CA GLY A 84 17.27 23.32 33.32
C GLY A 84 16.34 22.12 33.42
N LEU A 85 15.47 22.09 34.43
CA LEU A 85 14.47 21.03 34.59
C LEU A 85 13.41 21.04 33.48
N ALA A 86 12.91 22.22 33.10
CA ALA A 86 11.93 22.34 32.02
C ALA A 86 12.48 21.86 30.67
N ILE A 87 13.72 22.24 30.33
CA ILE A 87 14.40 21.78 29.11
C ILE A 87 14.65 20.28 29.18
N ALA A 88 15.13 19.75 30.31
CA ALA A 88 15.38 18.33 30.48
C ALA A 88 14.10 17.48 30.24
N ILE A 89 12.97 17.91 30.81
CA ILE A 89 11.68 17.23 30.63
C ILE A 89 11.22 17.32 29.17
N ALA A 90 11.33 18.49 28.53
CA ALA A 90 10.96 18.67 27.13
C ALA A 90 11.78 17.78 26.18
N VAL A 91 13.09 17.69 26.42
CA VAL A 91 14.00 16.82 25.65
C VAL A 91 13.66 15.35 25.85
N LEU A 92 13.42 14.93 27.10
CA LEU A 92 13.04 13.55 27.42
C LEU A 92 11.72 13.15 26.74
N LEU A 93 10.70 14.00 26.79
CA LEU A 93 9.42 13.75 26.14
C LEU A 93 9.56 13.69 24.61
N SER A 94 10.33 14.62 24.02
CA SER A 94 10.60 14.63 22.58
C SER A 94 11.30 13.34 22.12
N LEU A 95 12.33 12.91 22.84
CA LEU A 95 13.03 11.64 22.60
C LEU A 95 12.09 10.44 22.72
N ALA A 96 11.27 10.38 23.77
CA ALA A 96 10.33 9.29 24.00
C ALA A 96 9.30 9.17 22.87
N VAL A 97 8.72 10.30 22.44
CA VAL A 97 7.75 10.36 21.33
C VAL A 97 8.42 9.95 20.01
N SER A 98 9.58 10.54 19.69
CA SER A 98 10.36 10.22 18.49
C SER A 98 10.68 8.72 18.39
N TRP A 99 11.17 8.14 19.50
CA TRP A 99 11.49 6.72 19.58
C TRP A 99 10.26 5.81 19.40
N TYR A 100 9.13 6.16 20.04
CA TYR A 100 7.89 5.41 19.90
C TYR A 100 7.41 5.37 18.43
N ILE A 101 7.46 6.52 17.75
CA ILE A 101 7.06 6.65 16.35
C ILE A 101 7.99 5.87 15.44
N ALA A 102 9.31 6.04 15.61
CA ALA A 102 10.30 5.34 14.81
C ALA A 102 10.07 3.82 14.89
N ARG A 103 9.86 3.28 16.11
CA ARG A 103 9.53 1.86 16.28
C ARG A 103 8.21 1.45 15.66
N ARG A 104 7.17 2.29 15.73
CA ARG A 104 5.86 1.99 15.14
C ARG A 104 5.93 1.93 13.61
N VAL A 105 6.60 2.90 12.98
CA VAL A 105 6.77 2.96 11.53
C VAL A 105 7.65 1.81 11.03
N GLN A 106 8.78 1.53 11.70
CA GLN A 106 9.66 0.41 11.36
C GLN A 106 8.91 -0.92 11.35
N ARG A 107 8.15 -1.22 12.41
CA ARG A 107 7.35 -2.47 12.50
C ARG A 107 6.37 -2.62 11.34
N SER A 108 5.69 -1.53 10.96
CA SER A 108 4.77 -1.56 9.84
C SER A 108 5.47 -1.72 8.49
N LEU A 109 6.61 -1.05 8.30
CA LEU A 109 7.36 -1.17 7.06
C LEU A 109 7.88 -2.60 6.89
N THR A 110 8.34 -3.24 7.97
CA THR A 110 8.70 -4.66 7.95
C THR A 110 7.52 -5.52 7.51
N ALA A 111 6.31 -5.30 8.01
CA ALA A 111 5.12 -6.07 7.61
C ALA A 111 4.81 -5.91 6.11
N VAL A 112 4.93 -4.69 5.57
CA VAL A 112 4.77 -4.42 4.14
C VAL A 112 5.83 -5.16 3.33
N THR A 113 7.11 -4.98 3.68
CA THR A 113 8.24 -5.62 3.00
C THR A 113 8.13 -7.14 3.02
N THR A 114 7.77 -7.74 4.16
CA THR A 114 7.60 -9.19 4.27
C THR A 114 6.46 -9.69 3.38
N SER A 115 5.32 -9.01 3.35
CA SER A 115 4.18 -9.42 2.51
C SER A 115 4.51 -9.29 1.02
N THR A 116 5.12 -8.17 0.63
CA THR A 116 5.57 -7.96 -0.76
C THR A 116 6.64 -8.97 -1.17
N ALA A 117 7.56 -9.33 -0.27
CA ALA A 117 8.55 -10.37 -0.53
C ALA A 117 7.92 -11.76 -0.70
N GLN A 118 6.85 -12.08 0.04
CA GLN A 118 6.09 -13.32 -0.16
C GLN A 118 5.39 -13.34 -1.53
N ILE A 119 4.76 -12.23 -1.91
CA ILE A 119 4.14 -12.07 -3.25
C ILE A 119 5.21 -12.24 -4.33
N ALA A 120 6.37 -11.59 -4.19
CA ALA A 120 7.48 -11.73 -5.13
C ALA A 120 8.04 -13.16 -5.21
N ALA A 121 7.93 -13.93 -4.13
CA ALA A 121 8.30 -15.35 -4.09
C ALA A 121 7.22 -16.30 -4.64
N GLY A 122 6.14 -15.79 -5.23
CA GLY A 122 5.07 -16.59 -5.84
C GLY A 122 3.91 -16.95 -4.91
N ARG A 123 3.88 -16.42 -3.68
CA ARG A 123 2.75 -16.60 -2.74
C ARG A 123 1.73 -15.48 -2.92
N TYR A 124 0.87 -15.63 -3.92
CA TYR A 124 -0.13 -14.63 -4.30
C TYR A 124 -1.40 -14.66 -3.43
N ASP A 125 -1.57 -15.71 -2.62
CA ASP A 125 -2.63 -15.88 -1.63
C ASP A 125 -2.40 -15.02 -0.37
N THR A 126 -1.18 -14.51 -0.17
CA THR A 126 -0.86 -13.61 0.94
C THR A 126 -1.76 -12.37 0.91
N ARG A 127 -2.39 -12.05 2.05
CA ARG A 127 -3.18 -10.84 2.25
C ARG A 127 -2.54 -9.96 3.30
N MET A 128 -2.20 -8.74 2.89
CA MET A 128 -1.70 -7.72 3.79
C MET A 128 -2.86 -7.14 4.59
N HIS A 129 -2.67 -7.03 5.90
CA HIS A 129 -3.60 -6.38 6.80
C HIS A 129 -3.16 -4.94 7.05
N SER A 130 -4.11 -4.02 7.18
CA SER A 130 -3.78 -2.62 7.48
C SER A 130 -3.03 -2.53 8.82
N PRO A 131 -1.88 -1.85 8.85
CA PRO A 131 -1.13 -1.61 10.09
C PRO A 131 -1.78 -0.54 10.99
N GLY A 132 -2.91 0.07 10.57
CA GLY A 132 -3.65 1.06 11.33
C GLY A 132 -2.86 2.34 11.61
N LEU A 133 -1.95 2.71 10.71
CA LEU A 133 -1.10 3.90 10.84
C LEU A 133 -1.76 5.15 10.31
N GLY A 134 -2.69 5.03 9.36
CA GLY A 134 -3.33 6.14 8.69
C GLY A 134 -3.77 5.74 7.29
N ARG A 135 -4.55 6.61 6.65
CA ARG A 135 -5.14 6.35 5.35
C ARG A 135 -4.09 6.01 4.28
N GLU A 136 -2.93 6.64 4.31
CA GLU A 136 -1.88 6.41 3.31
C GLU A 136 -1.37 4.96 3.33
N PHE A 137 -1.24 4.37 4.52
CA PHE A 137 -0.86 2.97 4.68
C PHE A 137 -2.01 2.02 4.35
N ASP A 138 -3.25 2.43 4.59
CA ASP A 138 -4.43 1.68 4.20
C ASP A 138 -4.56 1.61 2.67
N ASP A 139 -4.40 2.75 1.99
CA ASP A 139 -4.40 2.86 0.52
C ASP A 139 -3.26 2.03 -0.10
N LEU A 140 -2.07 2.04 0.52
CA LEU A 140 -0.96 1.16 0.13
C LEU A 140 -1.32 -0.33 0.29
N THR A 141 -1.93 -0.70 1.42
CA THR A 141 -2.36 -2.08 1.69
C THR A 141 -3.36 -2.56 0.64
N VAL A 142 -4.35 -1.73 0.32
CA VAL A 142 -5.34 -2.02 -0.73
C VAL A 142 -4.66 -2.20 -2.09
N THR A 143 -3.74 -1.31 -2.44
CA THR A 143 -3.02 -1.36 -3.72
C THR A 143 -2.18 -2.63 -3.84
N VAL A 144 -1.42 -3.00 -2.80
CA VAL A 144 -0.61 -4.21 -2.81
C VAL A 144 -1.47 -5.47 -2.90
N ASN A 145 -2.59 -5.52 -2.16
CA ASN A 145 -3.52 -6.64 -2.24
C ASN A 145 -4.17 -6.77 -3.63
N GLU A 146 -4.46 -5.65 -4.29
CA GLU A 146 -4.98 -5.66 -5.66
C GLU A 146 -3.95 -6.20 -6.66
N VAL A 147 -2.68 -5.84 -6.51
CA VAL A 147 -1.59 -6.42 -7.32
C VAL A 147 -1.48 -7.92 -7.08
N ALA A 148 -1.49 -8.37 -5.81
CA ALA A 148 -1.45 -9.79 -5.47
C ALA A 148 -2.61 -10.57 -6.10
N ARG A 149 -3.83 -10.03 -6.01
CA ARG A 149 -5.03 -10.63 -6.61
C ARG A 149 -4.95 -10.74 -8.13
N ARG A 150 -4.43 -9.72 -8.82
CA ARG A 150 -4.24 -9.78 -10.27
C ARG A 150 -3.23 -10.85 -10.66
N LEU A 151 -2.13 -10.93 -9.93
CA LEU A 151 -1.08 -11.90 -10.18
C LEU A 151 -1.56 -13.34 -9.90
N GLU A 152 -2.35 -13.55 -8.84
CA GLU A 152 -3.02 -14.81 -8.54
C GLU A 152 -3.95 -15.25 -9.68
N ALA A 153 -4.75 -14.33 -10.22
CA ALA A 153 -5.64 -14.60 -11.34
C ALA A 153 -4.89 -14.96 -12.63
N THR A 154 -3.82 -14.24 -12.96
CA THR A 154 -2.96 -14.54 -14.10
C THR A 154 -2.30 -15.92 -13.94
N GLU A 155 -1.72 -16.20 -12.78
CA GLU A 155 -1.08 -17.51 -12.53
C GLU A 155 -2.07 -18.67 -12.58
N THR A 156 -3.27 -18.49 -12.01
CA THR A 156 -4.34 -19.50 -12.07
C THR A 156 -4.76 -19.79 -13.50
N THR A 157 -4.89 -18.74 -14.32
CA THR A 157 -5.25 -18.86 -15.73
C THR A 157 -4.15 -19.58 -16.51
N ARG A 158 -2.89 -19.17 -16.32
CA ARG A 158 -1.72 -19.81 -16.92
C ARG A 158 -1.65 -21.30 -16.58
N ARG A 159 -1.81 -21.68 -15.31
CA ARG A 159 -1.78 -23.10 -14.89
C ARG A 159 -2.89 -23.91 -15.53
N ARG A 160 -4.11 -23.37 -15.59
CA ARG A 160 -5.24 -24.04 -16.24
C ARG A 160 -4.96 -24.25 -17.73
N MET A 161 -4.51 -23.22 -18.42
CA MET A 161 -4.12 -23.32 -19.84
C MET A 161 -3.05 -24.40 -20.03
N LEU A 162 -1.97 -24.40 -19.25
CA LEU A 162 -0.91 -25.41 -19.37
C LEU A 162 -1.43 -26.84 -19.12
N ALA A 163 -2.37 -27.02 -18.19
CA ALA A 163 -2.99 -28.31 -17.94
C ALA A 163 -3.86 -28.77 -19.13
N ASP A 164 -4.71 -27.88 -19.64
CA ASP A 164 -5.59 -28.15 -20.77
C ASP A 164 -4.79 -28.48 -22.03
N LEU A 165 -3.72 -27.73 -22.29
CA LEU A 165 -2.78 -27.98 -23.39
C LEU A 165 -2.13 -29.36 -23.27
N GLY A 166 -1.68 -29.74 -22.08
CA GLY A 166 -1.10 -31.06 -21.85
C GLY A 166 -2.09 -32.20 -22.14
N HIS A 167 -3.37 -32.00 -21.83
CA HIS A 167 -4.43 -32.96 -22.15
C HIS A 167 -4.73 -33.01 -23.66
N GLU A 168 -4.84 -31.85 -24.30
CA GLU A 168 -5.07 -31.71 -25.75
C GLU A 168 -3.93 -32.29 -26.59
N MET A 169 -2.67 -32.16 -26.14
CA MET A 169 -1.49 -32.74 -26.81
C MET A 169 -1.39 -34.25 -26.68
N ARG A 170 -1.82 -34.83 -25.55
CA ARG A 170 -1.71 -36.28 -25.30
C ARG A 170 -2.45 -37.09 -26.37
N THR A 171 -3.61 -36.61 -26.81
CA THR A 171 -4.45 -37.30 -27.79
C THR A 171 -3.76 -37.47 -29.16
N PRO A 172 -3.33 -36.40 -29.86
CA PRO A 172 -2.65 -36.53 -31.14
C PRO A 172 -1.30 -37.24 -31.02
N ILE A 173 -0.57 -37.09 -29.90
CA ILE A 173 0.67 -37.85 -29.65
C ILE A 173 0.37 -39.35 -29.55
N ALA A 174 -0.62 -39.75 -28.76
CA ALA A 174 -1.01 -41.16 -28.64
C ALA A 174 -1.49 -41.74 -29.97
N THR A 175 -2.24 -40.97 -30.76
CA THR A 175 -2.62 -41.38 -32.12
C THR A 175 -1.38 -41.60 -32.99
N PHE A 176 -0.44 -40.66 -32.97
CA PHE A 176 0.79 -40.76 -33.76
C PHE A 176 1.62 -41.99 -33.38
N ASP A 177 1.80 -42.22 -32.08
CA ASP A 177 2.56 -43.34 -31.52
C ASP A 177 1.90 -44.68 -31.87
N SER A 178 0.58 -44.80 -31.67
CA SER A 178 -0.17 -46.03 -32.00
C SER A 178 -0.11 -46.41 -33.48
N TYR A 179 -0.04 -45.42 -34.37
CA TYR A 179 0.07 -45.67 -35.81
C TYR A 179 1.50 -46.04 -36.21
N LEU A 180 2.52 -45.46 -35.55
CA LEU A 180 3.90 -45.89 -35.74
C LEU A 180 4.12 -47.32 -35.28
N GLU A 181 3.62 -47.68 -34.08
CA GLU A 181 3.72 -49.05 -33.55
C GLU A 181 3.02 -50.05 -34.48
N ALA A 182 1.82 -49.72 -34.98
CA ALA A 182 1.11 -50.57 -35.94
C ALA A 182 1.85 -50.75 -37.28
N LEU A 183 2.63 -49.75 -37.71
CA LEU A 183 3.48 -49.85 -38.90
C LEU A 183 4.72 -50.71 -38.63
N GLU A 184 5.34 -50.58 -37.46
CA GLU A 184 6.51 -51.35 -37.04
C GLU A 184 6.17 -52.85 -36.86
N ASP A 185 5.02 -53.15 -36.28
CA ASP A 185 4.52 -54.52 -36.10
C ASP A 185 4.00 -55.15 -37.41
N GLY A 186 3.95 -54.38 -38.51
CA GLY A 186 3.42 -54.82 -39.81
C GLY A 186 1.91 -55.07 -39.82
N VAL A 187 1.20 -54.66 -38.77
CA VAL A 187 -0.28 -54.73 -38.67
C VAL A 187 -0.94 -53.75 -39.64
N ARG A 188 -0.30 -52.61 -39.90
CA ARG A 188 -0.67 -51.63 -40.92
C ARG A 188 0.43 -51.46 -41.96
N SER A 189 0.04 -51.16 -43.19
CA SER A 189 0.93 -50.69 -44.24
C SER A 189 0.96 -49.17 -44.31
N LEU A 190 2.08 -48.61 -44.79
CA LEU A 190 2.20 -47.18 -45.05
C LEU A 190 1.42 -46.80 -46.33
N ASP A 191 0.10 -46.68 -46.20
CA ASP A 191 -0.83 -46.27 -47.25
C ASP A 191 -1.28 -44.80 -47.09
N GLU A 192 -2.07 -44.30 -48.04
CA GLU A 192 -2.53 -42.91 -48.03
C GLU A 192 -3.42 -42.61 -46.81
N ASP A 193 -4.24 -43.57 -46.36
CA ASP A 193 -5.10 -43.41 -45.18
C ASP A 193 -4.27 -43.24 -43.90
N THR A 194 -3.23 -44.07 -43.73
CA THR A 194 -2.29 -43.98 -42.60
C THR A 194 -1.53 -42.65 -42.63
N LEU A 195 -1.03 -42.24 -43.80
CA LEU A 195 -0.37 -40.94 -43.97
C LEU A 195 -1.33 -39.77 -43.68
N GLN A 196 -2.60 -39.86 -44.07
CA GLN A 196 -3.59 -38.83 -43.80
C GLN A 196 -3.84 -38.67 -42.29
N ILE A 197 -3.93 -39.77 -41.54
CA ILE A 197 -4.15 -39.74 -40.10
C ILE A 197 -2.92 -39.18 -39.35
N LEU A 198 -1.71 -39.61 -39.72
CA LEU A 198 -0.48 -39.07 -39.16
C LEU A 198 -0.33 -37.57 -39.47
N ARG A 199 -0.63 -37.14 -40.71
CA ARG A 199 -0.65 -35.71 -41.08
C ARG A 199 -1.68 -34.93 -40.26
N ALA A 200 -2.88 -35.47 -40.06
CA ALA A 200 -3.92 -34.82 -39.28
C ALA A 200 -3.53 -34.64 -37.80
N ALA A 201 -2.86 -35.63 -37.21
CA ALA A 201 -2.32 -35.54 -35.85
C ALA A 201 -1.26 -34.42 -35.74
N THR A 202 -0.30 -34.37 -36.67
CA THR A 202 0.72 -33.32 -36.71
C THR A 202 0.13 -31.93 -36.94
N GLN A 203 -0.83 -31.78 -37.86
CA GLN A 203 -1.54 -30.52 -38.08
C GLN A 203 -2.33 -30.05 -36.85
N ARG A 204 -2.82 -30.98 -36.02
CA ARG A 204 -3.49 -30.62 -34.77
C ARG A 204 -2.50 -30.12 -33.72
N LEU A 205 -1.33 -30.74 -33.62
CA LEU A 205 -0.24 -30.24 -32.76
C LEU A 205 0.24 -28.85 -33.20
N ASP A 206 0.37 -28.61 -34.52
CA ASP A 206 0.75 -27.30 -35.07
C ASP A 206 -0.27 -26.20 -34.73
N ARG A 207 -1.57 -26.48 -34.94
CA ARG A 207 -2.64 -25.54 -34.55
C ARG A 207 -2.60 -25.21 -33.06
N LEU A 208 -2.41 -26.21 -32.19
CA LEU A 208 -2.32 -25.98 -30.75
C LEU A 208 -1.11 -25.10 -30.38
N ALA A 209 0.04 -25.29 -31.05
CA ALA A 209 1.21 -24.44 -30.85
C ALA A 209 0.98 -22.98 -31.29
N GLN A 210 0.25 -22.79 -32.40
CA GLN A 210 -0.16 -21.46 -32.87
C GLN A 210 -1.12 -20.79 -31.88
N ASP A 211 -2.10 -21.53 -31.35
CA ASP A 211 -3.05 -21.03 -30.36
C ASP A 211 -2.35 -20.56 -29.08
N ILE A 212 -1.36 -21.32 -28.57
CA ILE A 212 -0.54 -20.90 -27.42
C ILE A 212 0.20 -19.59 -27.72
N THR A 213 0.79 -19.49 -28.92
CA THR A 213 1.54 -18.30 -29.33
C THR A 213 0.62 -17.08 -29.42
N ALA A 214 -0.60 -17.26 -29.92
CA ALA A 214 -1.61 -16.20 -29.98
C ALA A 214 -2.03 -15.74 -28.58
N VAL A 215 -2.29 -16.67 -27.66
CA VAL A 215 -2.65 -16.35 -26.27
C VAL A 215 -1.51 -15.63 -25.55
N SER A 216 -0.27 -16.13 -25.65
CA SER A 216 0.91 -15.49 -25.06
C SER A 216 1.10 -14.04 -25.52
N ARG A 217 0.91 -13.79 -26.82
CA ARG A 217 0.94 -12.43 -27.40
C ARG A 217 -0.20 -11.55 -26.88
N ALA A 218 -1.40 -12.11 -26.73
CA ALA A 218 -2.54 -11.37 -26.20
C ALA A 218 -2.33 -10.98 -24.73
N GLU A 219 -1.75 -11.87 -23.91
CA GLU A 219 -1.40 -11.58 -22.51
C GLU A 219 -0.38 -10.43 -22.37
N GLU A 220 0.61 -10.36 -23.25
CA GLU A 220 1.58 -9.26 -23.27
C GLU A 220 0.92 -7.91 -23.61
N HIS A 221 -0.08 -7.91 -24.51
CA HIS A 221 -0.75 -6.71 -25.00
C HIS A 221 -1.95 -6.25 -24.17
N LEU A 222 -2.47 -7.09 -23.26
CA LEU A 222 -3.59 -6.74 -22.37
C LEU A 222 -3.31 -5.48 -21.53
N THR A 223 -2.03 -5.19 -21.25
CA THR A 223 -1.60 -3.97 -20.53
C THR A 223 -1.81 -2.68 -21.34
N ARG A 224 -2.17 -2.77 -22.63
CA ARG A 224 -2.28 -1.63 -23.56
C ARG A 224 -3.67 -1.48 -24.19
N ILE A 225 -4.70 -2.12 -23.65
CA ILE A 225 -6.07 -1.93 -24.13
C ILE A 225 -6.57 -0.56 -23.67
N ILE A 226 -6.71 0.37 -24.63
CA ILE A 226 -7.34 1.67 -24.42
C ILE A 226 -8.79 1.55 -24.90
N PRO A 227 -9.78 1.48 -24.00
CA PRO A 227 -11.17 1.41 -24.40
C PRO A 227 -11.58 2.74 -25.06
N VAL A 228 -12.12 2.65 -26.28
CA VAL A 228 -12.67 3.80 -27.01
C VAL A 228 -14.18 3.62 -27.10
N PRO A 229 -14.98 4.66 -26.79
CA PRO A 229 -16.42 4.61 -27.00
C PRO A 229 -16.71 4.33 -28.48
N THR A 230 -17.29 3.18 -28.76
CA THR A 230 -17.57 2.73 -30.13
C THR A 230 -19.04 2.39 -30.22
N ASP A 231 -19.72 2.94 -31.22
CA ASP A 231 -21.13 2.64 -31.47
C ASP A 231 -21.30 1.22 -32.03
N THR A 232 -22.26 0.50 -31.47
CA THR A 232 -22.60 -0.88 -31.84
C THR A 232 -23.03 -1.02 -33.29
N ALA A 233 -23.74 -0.05 -33.85
CA ALA A 233 -24.15 -0.12 -35.26
C ALA A 233 -22.94 -0.03 -36.20
N THR A 234 -21.94 0.76 -35.83
CA THR A 234 -20.69 0.90 -36.59
C THR A 234 -19.86 -0.38 -36.56
N LEU A 235 -19.80 -1.06 -35.41
CA LEU A 235 -19.14 -2.36 -35.27
C LEU A 235 -19.77 -3.45 -36.13
N ILE A 236 -21.11 -3.54 -36.14
CA ILE A 236 -21.83 -4.55 -36.94
C ILE A 236 -21.60 -4.31 -38.44
N THR A 237 -21.62 -3.05 -38.87
CA THR A 237 -21.40 -2.69 -40.28
C THR A 237 -19.97 -2.99 -40.73
N ALA A 238 -18.97 -2.71 -39.88
CA ALA A 238 -17.57 -3.03 -40.14
C ALA A 238 -17.31 -4.55 -40.21
N ALA A 239 -17.96 -5.34 -39.35
CA ALA A 239 -17.85 -6.80 -39.39
C ALA A 239 -18.50 -7.40 -40.66
N GLY A 240 -19.61 -6.82 -41.12
CA GLY A 240 -20.27 -7.22 -42.36
C GLY A 240 -19.45 -6.96 -43.63
N LEU A 241 -18.58 -5.95 -43.62
CA LEU A 241 -17.71 -5.60 -44.76
C LEU A 241 -16.44 -6.46 -44.86
N LEU A 242 -16.03 -7.13 -43.78
CA LEU A 242 -14.85 -8.01 -43.75
C LEU A 242 -15.16 -9.45 -44.19
N HIS A 243 -16.44 -9.82 -44.28
CA HIS A 243 -16.91 -11.16 -44.62
C HIS A 243 -17.70 -11.24 -45.93
N GLY A 244 -17.68 -10.19 -46.76
CA GLY A 244 -18.23 -10.17 -48.13
C GLY A 244 -17.11 -10.04 -49.17
#